data_AF-A0AAD6DZF0-F1
#
_entry.id   AF-A0AAD6DZF0-F1
#
_cell.length_a   1.000
_cell.length_b   1.000
_cell.length_c   1.000
_cell.angle_alpha   90.00
_cell.angle_beta   90.00
_cell.angle_gamma   90.00
#
_symmetry.space_group_name_H-M   'P 1'
#
loop_
_entity.id
_entity.type
_entity.pdbx_description
1 polymer ?
#
loop_
_entity_poly.entity_id
_entity_poly.type
_entity_poly.pdbx_seq_one_letter_code
_entity_poly.pdbx_strand_id
1 'polypeptide(L)'
;MGSESEVSVSKVKRTSKPKVRTGCITCNCDLLRGLQSSAPPVFEVSSKWINRIESKAAASKSNLTTRPSIGARFFVSPWSQDIPSPLSSILYSLCHLISRFEDIEDSDCRSLPLENDHLVLLANRLHSLPREITLTPFQDAIRLGTLCYLTVRVMRFEGNPCIENLIRTLRHNFEYSLPILSAVAPDLLFWILFISGIASQGFDSHIWCIENLRNCASQLGLRWWEDAASILEGYFFVSRLRNDPAKALWNSVVGGMTFVKQEQPML
;
A
#
# COMPACT_ATOMS: atom_id res chain seq x y z
N MET A 1 40.85 -35.75 61.54
CA MET A 1 41.34 -35.56 60.16
C MET A 1 40.12 -35.48 59.26
N GLY A 2 39.54 -34.28 59.13
CA GLY A 2 38.42 -33.99 58.23
C GLY A 2 38.90 -32.95 57.24
N SER A 3 39.05 -33.33 55.99
CA SER A 3 39.39 -32.45 54.88
C SER A 3 38.12 -31.76 54.40
N GLU A 4 37.96 -30.48 54.75
CA GLU A 4 36.92 -29.61 54.21
C GLU A 4 37.25 -29.22 52.77
N SER A 5 36.30 -29.50 51.89
CA SER A 5 36.27 -29.15 50.48
C SER A 5 35.83 -27.70 50.29
N GLU A 6 36.71 -26.85 49.75
CA GLU A 6 36.36 -25.52 49.24
C GLU A 6 35.57 -25.63 47.93
N VAL A 7 34.29 -25.27 47.95
CA VAL A 7 33.47 -25.08 46.74
C VAL A 7 33.63 -23.63 46.28
N SER A 8 34.32 -23.46 45.15
CA SER A 8 34.45 -22.18 44.44
C SER A 8 33.11 -21.79 43.79
N VAL A 9 32.50 -20.70 44.28
CA VAL A 9 31.29 -20.10 43.70
C VAL A 9 31.67 -19.33 42.43
N SER A 10 31.39 -19.91 41.27
CA SER A 10 31.54 -19.27 39.97
C SER A 10 30.41 -18.24 39.74
N LYS A 11 30.81 -16.98 39.50
CA LYS A 11 29.93 -15.87 39.12
C LYS A 11 29.16 -16.21 37.84
N VAL A 12 27.87 -16.49 37.97
CA VAL A 12 26.92 -16.55 36.85
C VAL A 12 26.79 -15.15 36.25
N LYS A 13 27.37 -14.96 35.06
CA LYS A 13 27.15 -13.79 34.19
C LYS A 13 25.65 -13.72 33.89
N ARG A 14 24.96 -12.72 34.46
CA ARG A 14 23.59 -12.35 34.05
C ARG A 14 23.62 -11.99 32.57
N THR A 15 23.13 -12.91 31.74
CA THR A 15 22.82 -12.66 30.34
C THR A 15 21.74 -11.58 30.27
N SER A 16 22.07 -10.43 29.70
CA SER A 16 21.13 -9.34 29.44
C SER A 16 20.01 -9.86 28.54
N LYS A 17 18.76 -9.82 29.05
CA LYS A 17 17.57 -10.08 28.25
C LYS A 17 17.54 -9.15 27.02
N PRO A 18 17.15 -9.63 25.83
CA PRO A 18 17.01 -8.77 24.67
C PRO A 18 15.91 -7.73 24.94
N LYS A 19 16.29 -6.45 24.82
CA LYS A 19 15.38 -5.31 24.97
C LYS A 19 14.47 -5.29 23.73
N VAL A 20 13.30 -5.93 23.82
CA VAL A 20 12.30 -5.92 22.75
C VAL A 20 11.91 -4.46 22.47
N ARG A 21 12.14 -4.01 21.23
CA ARG A 21 11.75 -2.67 20.77
C ARG A 21 10.22 -2.61 20.66
N THR A 22 9.57 -2.04 21.66
CA THR A 22 8.10 -1.90 21.74
C THR A 22 7.51 -0.94 20.69
N GLY A 23 8.30 -0.06 20.07
CA GLY A 23 7.76 0.98 19.18
C GLY A 23 7.07 0.49 17.90
N CYS A 24 7.65 -0.46 17.17
CA CYS A 24 7.12 -0.89 15.86
C CYS A 24 5.83 -1.71 15.98
N ILE A 25 5.70 -2.52 17.04
CA ILE A 25 4.50 -3.34 17.28
C ILE A 25 3.32 -2.43 17.66
N THR A 26 3.55 -1.43 18.53
CA THR A 26 2.51 -0.48 18.93
C THR A 26 1.96 0.32 17.73
N CYS A 27 2.84 0.80 16.83
CA CYS A 27 2.39 1.59 15.68
C CYS A 27 1.59 0.79 14.63
N ASN A 28 1.89 -0.50 14.42
CA ASN A 28 1.06 -1.35 13.56
C ASN A 28 -0.32 -1.60 14.16
N CYS A 29 -0.38 -1.85 15.47
CA CYS A 29 -1.66 -2.02 16.17
C CYS A 29 -2.50 -0.74 16.10
N ASP A 30 -1.87 0.43 16.20
CA ASP A 30 -2.58 1.70 16.08
C ASP A 30 -3.07 1.92 14.64
N LEU A 31 -2.28 1.59 13.61
CA LEU A 31 -2.72 1.67 12.22
C LEU A 31 -3.97 0.80 11.98
N LEU A 32 -3.91 -0.46 12.41
CA LEU A 32 -5.03 -1.39 12.31
C LEU A 32 -6.25 -0.90 13.09
N ARG A 33 -6.06 -0.41 14.32
CA ARG A 33 -7.15 0.20 15.12
C ARG A 33 -7.74 1.41 14.41
N GLY A 34 -6.91 2.24 13.79
CA GLY A 34 -7.36 3.36 12.99
C GLY A 34 -8.23 2.91 11.83
N LEU A 35 -7.86 1.81 11.15
CA LEU A 35 -8.60 1.28 10.00
C LEU A 35 -9.97 0.72 10.40
N GLN A 36 -10.16 0.36 11.67
CA GLN A 36 -11.46 -0.01 12.21
C GLN A 36 -12.40 1.19 12.36
N SER A 37 -11.87 2.42 12.45
CA SER A 37 -12.68 3.62 12.59
C SER A 37 -13.15 4.15 11.23
N SER A 38 -14.36 4.70 11.19
CA SER A 38 -14.86 5.47 10.06
C SER A 38 -14.30 6.91 10.02
N ALA A 39 -13.74 7.37 11.15
CA ALA A 39 -13.09 8.66 11.24
C ALA A 39 -11.57 8.48 11.08
N PRO A 40 -10.86 9.44 10.46
CA PRO A 40 -9.40 9.43 10.43
C PRO A 40 -8.84 9.24 11.86
N PRO A 41 -7.84 8.40 12.11
CA PRO A 41 -7.28 8.22 13.46
C PRO A 41 -6.40 9.40 13.90
N VAL A 42 -6.20 9.52 15.21
CA VAL A 42 -5.12 10.33 15.80
C VAL A 42 -4.04 9.35 16.24
N PHE A 43 -2.85 9.49 15.67
CA PHE A 43 -1.68 8.72 16.10
C PHE A 43 -0.83 9.60 17.01
N GLU A 44 -0.76 9.26 18.30
CA GLU A 44 0.16 9.91 19.22
C GLU A 44 1.57 9.37 19.01
N VAL A 45 2.23 9.85 17.96
CA VAL A 45 3.60 9.48 17.63
C VAL A 45 4.56 10.51 18.22
N SER A 46 5.48 10.07 19.09
CA SER A 46 6.44 11.00 19.69
C SER A 46 7.30 11.70 18.62
N SER A 47 7.47 13.03 18.73
CA SER A 47 8.32 13.82 17.81
C SER A 47 9.76 13.29 17.76
N LYS A 48 10.26 12.72 18.87
CA LYS A 48 11.58 12.07 18.91
C LYS A 48 11.67 10.87 17.97
N TRP A 49 10.61 10.08 17.85
CA TRP A 49 10.56 8.94 16.93
C TRP A 49 10.43 9.39 15.47
N ILE A 50 9.55 10.36 15.21
CA ILE A 50 9.38 10.97 13.88
C ILE A 50 10.72 11.53 13.38
N ASN A 51 11.35 12.42 14.16
CA ASN A 51 12.61 13.06 13.80
C ASN A 51 13.71 12.02 13.55
N ARG A 52 13.74 10.94 14.33
CA ARG A 52 14.71 9.84 14.16
C ARG A 52 14.51 9.11 12.83
N ILE A 53 13.27 8.87 12.41
CA ILE A 53 12.98 8.21 11.13
C ILE A 53 13.30 9.14 9.98
N GLU A 54 12.81 10.38 10.05
CA GLU A 54 12.99 11.37 8.97
C GLU A 54 14.45 11.73 8.76
N SER A 55 15.22 11.92 9.83
CA SER A 55 16.66 12.21 9.73
C SER A 55 17.42 11.07 9.06
N LYS A 56 17.02 9.83 9.32
CA LYS A 56 17.63 8.65 8.70
C LYS A 56 17.17 8.43 7.27
N ALA A 57 15.89 8.69 6.97
CA ALA A 57 15.38 8.68 5.61
C ALA A 57 16.09 9.73 4.75
N ALA A 58 16.30 10.93 5.28
CA ALA A 58 17.07 11.99 4.62
C ALA A 58 18.52 11.57 4.35
N ALA A 59 19.20 10.96 5.33
CA ALA A 59 20.55 10.42 5.16
C ALA A 59 20.64 9.30 4.12
N SER A 60 19.56 8.54 3.90
CA SER A 60 19.50 7.50 2.88
C SER A 60 19.20 8.03 1.47
N LYS A 61 18.59 9.22 1.34
CA LYS A 61 18.22 9.83 0.06
C LYS A 61 19.42 10.40 -0.70
N SER A 62 20.53 10.73 -0.03
CA SER A 62 21.72 11.31 -0.67
C SER A 62 22.41 10.41 -1.70
N ASN A 63 22.05 9.11 -1.74
CA ASN A 63 22.70 8.12 -2.59
C ASN A 63 21.84 7.65 -3.78
N LEU A 64 20.59 8.13 -3.92
CA LEU A 64 19.72 7.80 -5.05
C LEU A 64 19.33 9.06 -5.82
N THR A 65 20.06 9.34 -6.90
CA THR A 65 19.80 10.43 -7.86
C THR A 65 18.80 10.06 -8.95
N THR A 66 18.34 8.81 -9.00
CA THR A 66 17.41 8.33 -10.03
C THR A 66 15.95 8.54 -9.60
N ARG A 67 15.15 9.11 -10.52
CA ARG A 67 13.70 9.21 -10.39
C ARG A 67 13.13 7.79 -10.24
N PRO A 68 12.29 7.50 -9.24
CA PRO A 68 11.72 6.16 -9.09
C PRO A 68 10.87 5.84 -10.32
N SER A 69 11.13 4.69 -10.93
CA SER A 69 10.33 4.15 -12.03
C SER A 69 8.94 3.75 -11.54
N ILE A 70 8.88 3.19 -10.33
CA ILE A 70 7.64 2.83 -9.63
C ILE A 70 6.91 4.10 -9.17
N GLY A 71 5.61 4.14 -9.43
CA GLY A 71 4.73 5.25 -9.03
C GLY A 71 4.86 6.49 -9.91
N ALA A 72 5.63 6.45 -11.00
CA ALA A 72 5.87 7.62 -11.84
C ALA A 72 4.58 8.26 -12.36
N ARG A 73 3.54 7.47 -12.68
CA ARG A 73 2.24 7.97 -13.18
C ARG A 73 1.51 8.86 -12.18
N PHE A 74 1.81 8.80 -10.88
CA PHE A 74 1.27 9.77 -9.92
C PHE A 74 1.77 11.21 -10.14
N PHE A 75 2.88 11.39 -10.86
CA PHE A 75 3.56 12.69 -10.99
C PHE A 75 3.72 13.17 -12.44
N VAL A 76 3.46 12.31 -13.43
CA VAL A 76 3.55 12.69 -14.85
C VAL A 76 2.17 12.85 -15.51
N SER A 77 1.10 12.40 -14.86
CA SER A 77 -0.24 12.48 -15.41
C SER A 77 -0.80 13.90 -15.33
N PRO A 78 -1.65 14.37 -16.27
CA PRO A 78 -2.18 15.73 -16.26
C PRO A 78 -2.90 16.11 -14.95
N TRP A 79 -3.64 15.17 -14.35
CA TRP A 79 -4.36 15.36 -13.09
C TRP A 79 -3.44 15.44 -11.85
N SER A 80 -2.14 15.18 -11.99
CA SER A 80 -1.23 15.21 -10.83
C SER A 80 -0.99 16.61 -10.28
N GLN A 81 -1.28 17.65 -11.07
CA GLN A 81 -1.14 19.04 -10.67
C GLN A 81 -2.10 19.42 -9.54
N ASP A 82 -3.24 18.72 -9.44
CA ASP A 82 -4.27 18.97 -8.43
C ASP A 82 -4.02 18.20 -7.12
N ILE A 83 -2.92 17.45 -7.00
CA ILE A 83 -2.59 16.72 -5.78
C ILE A 83 -2.02 17.70 -4.74
N PRO A 84 -2.60 17.78 -3.52
CA PRO A 84 -2.10 18.68 -2.50
C PRO A 84 -0.70 18.25 -2.03
N SER A 85 0.14 19.25 -1.71
CA SER A 85 1.55 19.05 -1.34
C SER A 85 1.78 17.96 -0.28
N PRO A 86 0.99 17.88 0.82
CA PRO A 86 1.15 16.80 1.80
C PRO A 86 0.96 15.39 1.22
N LEU A 87 -0.06 15.18 0.37
CA LEU A 87 -0.31 13.89 -0.28
C LEU A 87 0.80 13.55 -1.28
N SER A 88 1.20 14.54 -2.08
CA SER A 88 2.29 14.39 -3.06
C SER A 88 3.61 13.98 -2.40
N SER A 89 3.96 14.59 -1.26
CA SER A 89 5.15 14.27 -0.48
C SER A 89 5.14 12.84 0.08
N ILE A 90 3.97 12.37 0.54
CA ILE A 90 3.78 10.99 1.01
C ILE A 90 3.95 10.02 -0.16
N LEU A 91 3.25 10.24 -1.28
CA LEU A 91 3.35 9.39 -2.48
C LEU A 91 4.78 9.30 -2.99
N TYR A 92 5.50 10.43 -3.02
CA TYR A 92 6.89 10.47 -3.48
C TYR A 92 7.80 9.65 -2.56
N SER A 93 7.62 9.78 -1.25
CA SER A 93 8.37 9.01 -0.26
C SER A 93 8.06 7.50 -0.35
N LEU A 94 6.81 7.15 -0.65
CA LEU A 94 6.39 5.77 -0.88
C LEU A 94 7.02 5.18 -2.14
N CYS A 95 7.13 5.91 -3.25
CA CYS A 95 7.80 5.42 -4.47
C CYS A 95 9.21 4.90 -4.19
N HIS A 96 10.00 5.70 -3.46
CA HIS A 96 11.35 5.35 -3.06
C HIS A 96 11.40 4.15 -2.12
N LEU A 97 10.47 4.09 -1.16
CA LEU A 97 10.44 3.03 -0.17
C LEU A 97 10.01 1.69 -0.78
N ILE A 98 8.97 1.69 -1.63
CA ILE A 98 8.48 0.51 -2.33
C ILE A 98 9.55 -0.04 -3.27
N SER A 99 10.24 0.82 -4.03
CA SER A 99 11.34 0.38 -4.90
C SER A 99 12.39 -0.42 -4.12
N ARG A 100 12.75 0.04 -2.91
CA ARG A 100 13.70 -0.67 -2.05
C ARG A 100 13.17 -1.97 -1.49
N PHE A 101 11.90 -2.02 -1.06
CA PHE A 101 11.30 -3.25 -0.56
C PHE A 101 11.24 -4.36 -1.61
N GLU A 102 11.04 -3.98 -2.87
CA GLU A 102 10.87 -4.91 -3.98
C GLU A 102 12.23 -5.39 -4.53
N ASP A 103 13.27 -4.54 -4.49
CA ASP A 103 14.66 -4.96 -4.80
C ASP A 103 15.20 -6.00 -3.80
N ILE A 104 14.65 -6.05 -2.58
CA ILE A 104 15.14 -6.92 -1.51
C ILE A 104 14.62 -8.37 -1.63
N GLU A 105 13.54 -8.66 -2.37
CA GLU A 105 13.01 -10.03 -2.50
C GLU A 105 13.97 -11.02 -3.20
N ASP A 106 15.03 -10.53 -3.86
CA ASP A 106 16.09 -11.35 -4.46
C ASP A 106 17.35 -11.49 -3.57
N SER A 107 17.39 -10.79 -2.43
CA SER A 107 18.51 -10.82 -1.48
C SER A 107 18.06 -11.35 -0.12
N ASP A 108 18.83 -12.27 0.44
CA ASP A 108 18.58 -12.93 1.72
C ASP A 108 18.73 -11.92 2.89
N CYS A 109 17.77 -11.01 3.03
CA CYS A 109 17.88 -9.88 3.94
C CYS A 109 16.68 -9.81 4.87
N ARG A 110 16.95 -10.17 6.12
CA ARG A 110 16.14 -9.84 7.30
C ARG A 110 15.68 -8.38 7.18
N SER A 111 14.41 -8.18 6.84
CA SER A 111 13.69 -6.90 6.78
C SER A 111 14.36 -5.82 7.63
N LEU A 112 14.91 -4.77 7.01
CA LEU A 112 15.53 -3.68 7.74
C LEU A 112 14.45 -3.03 8.65
N PRO A 113 14.58 -3.09 9.99
CA PRO A 113 13.55 -2.58 10.90
C PRO A 113 13.21 -1.10 10.68
N LEU A 114 14.12 -0.35 10.05
CA LEU A 114 13.98 1.07 9.76
C LEU A 114 13.06 1.36 8.57
N GLU A 115 13.08 0.53 7.52
CA GLU A 115 12.22 0.71 6.35
C GLU A 115 10.77 0.39 6.73
N ASN A 116 10.57 -0.59 7.61
CA ASN A 116 9.27 -0.88 8.23
C ASN A 116 8.77 0.29 9.10
N ASP A 117 9.63 0.87 9.95
CA ASP A 117 9.28 2.05 10.76
C ASP A 117 8.84 3.23 9.88
N HIS A 118 9.53 3.47 8.76
CA HIS A 118 9.20 4.55 7.81
C HIS A 118 7.90 4.27 7.06
N LEU A 119 7.67 3.03 6.63
CA LEU A 119 6.42 2.60 5.99
C LEU A 119 5.23 2.87 6.90
N VAL A 120 5.33 2.48 8.17
CA VAL A 120 4.26 2.68 9.16
C VAL A 120 4.01 4.17 9.42
N LEU A 121 5.07 4.99 9.51
CA LEU A 121 4.92 6.44 9.62
C LEU A 121 4.17 7.02 8.41
N LEU A 122 4.51 6.62 7.18
CA LEU A 122 3.86 7.10 5.96
C LEU A 122 2.41 6.62 5.87
N ALA A 123 2.12 5.36 6.23
CA ALA A 123 0.75 4.85 6.29
C ALA A 123 -0.10 5.61 7.33
N ASN A 124 0.46 5.90 8.50
CA ASN A 124 -0.21 6.69 9.53
C ASN A 124 -0.51 8.11 9.04
N ARG A 125 0.47 8.79 8.42
CA ARG A 125 0.26 10.12 7.82
C ARG A 125 -0.80 10.10 6.73
N LEU A 126 -0.75 9.09 5.85
CA LEU A 126 -1.74 8.91 4.80
C LEU A 126 -3.15 8.70 5.38
N HIS A 127 -3.25 8.01 6.50
CA HIS A 127 -4.52 7.75 7.14
C HIS A 127 -5.05 8.97 7.91
N SER A 128 -4.19 9.71 8.61
CA SER A 128 -4.58 10.92 9.36
C SER A 128 -4.77 12.16 8.47
N LEU A 129 -4.32 12.12 7.21
CA LEU A 129 -4.29 13.27 6.31
C LEU A 129 -5.61 14.08 6.24
N PRO A 130 -6.81 13.48 6.21
CA PRO A 130 -8.06 14.25 6.18
C PRO A 130 -8.33 15.10 7.42
N ARG A 131 -7.55 14.93 8.51
CA ARG A 131 -7.60 15.83 9.68
C ARG A 131 -6.80 17.09 9.49
N GLU A 132 -5.77 17.03 8.66
CA GLU A 132 -4.82 18.12 8.43
C GLU A 132 -5.28 19.00 7.28
N ILE A 133 -5.86 18.39 6.25
CA ILE A 133 -6.33 19.07 5.04
C ILE A 133 -7.65 18.50 4.56
N THR A 134 -8.47 19.35 3.93
CA THR A 134 -9.66 18.91 3.19
C THR A 134 -9.24 18.32 1.85
N LEU A 135 -9.71 17.10 1.56
CA LEU A 135 -9.46 16.43 0.29
C LEU A 135 -10.74 16.43 -0.56
N THR A 136 -10.60 16.62 -1.87
CA THR A 136 -11.69 16.33 -2.80
C THR A 136 -11.94 14.82 -2.88
N PRO A 137 -13.13 14.36 -3.31
CA PRO A 137 -13.38 12.93 -3.50
C PRO A 137 -12.35 12.23 -4.39
N PHE A 138 -11.85 12.93 -5.41
CA PHE A 138 -10.77 12.43 -6.28
C PHE A 138 -9.45 12.23 -5.53
N GLN A 139 -9.03 13.23 -4.75
CA GLN A 139 -7.80 13.16 -3.97
C GLN A 139 -7.91 12.11 -2.84
N ASP A 140 -9.09 11.99 -2.23
CA ASP A 140 -9.35 11.01 -1.19
C ASP A 140 -9.35 9.58 -1.73
N ALA A 141 -9.84 9.36 -2.96
CA ALA A 141 -9.73 8.08 -3.66
C ALA A 141 -8.26 7.66 -3.87
N ILE A 142 -7.38 8.60 -4.26
CA ILE A 142 -5.92 8.33 -4.36
C ILE A 142 -5.36 7.91 -3.00
N ARG A 143 -5.70 8.66 -1.95
CA ARG A 143 -5.25 8.39 -0.58
C ARG A 143 -5.70 7.00 -0.11
N LEU A 144 -6.99 6.68 -0.25
CA LEU A 144 -7.56 5.40 0.17
C LEU A 144 -7.06 4.24 -0.68
N GLY A 145 -6.94 4.39 -1.99
CA GLY A 145 -6.35 3.39 -2.88
C GLY A 145 -4.89 3.08 -2.53
N THR A 146 -4.12 4.13 -2.22
CA THR A 146 -2.75 3.98 -1.71
C THR A 146 -2.73 3.26 -0.37
N LEU A 147 -3.64 3.59 0.56
CA LEU A 147 -3.71 2.91 1.84
C LEU A 147 -4.07 1.43 1.68
N CYS A 148 -4.98 1.08 0.76
CA CYS A 148 -5.30 -0.30 0.40
C CYS A 148 -4.09 -1.04 -0.16
N TYR A 149 -3.30 -0.38 -1.01
CA TYR A 149 -2.07 -0.94 -1.56
C TYR A 149 -1.08 -1.30 -0.45
N LEU A 150 -0.84 -0.36 0.48
CA LEU A 150 0.10 -0.58 1.58
C LEU A 150 -0.36 -1.71 2.50
N THR A 151 -1.64 -1.78 2.85
CA THR A 151 -2.15 -2.81 3.77
C THR A 151 -2.10 -4.21 3.16
N VAL A 152 -2.44 -4.35 1.88
CA VAL A 152 -2.51 -5.65 1.21
C VAL A 152 -1.15 -6.11 0.70
N ARG A 153 -0.47 -5.27 -0.08
CA ARG A 153 0.72 -5.69 -0.84
C ARG A 153 2.02 -5.55 -0.08
N VAL A 154 2.15 -4.52 0.74
CA VAL A 154 3.40 -4.24 1.46
C VAL A 154 3.37 -4.85 2.86
N MET A 155 2.28 -4.62 3.62
CA MET A 155 2.14 -5.10 5.00
C MET A 155 1.54 -6.50 5.11
N ARG A 156 0.95 -7.04 4.02
CA ARG A 156 0.36 -8.38 3.95
C ARG A 156 -0.73 -8.65 5.00
N PHE A 157 -1.61 -7.68 5.21
CA PHE A 157 -2.78 -7.81 6.11
C PHE A 157 -4.01 -8.43 5.45
N GLU A 158 -3.85 -9.16 4.35
CA GLU A 158 -4.93 -9.83 3.61
C GLU A 158 -5.88 -10.62 4.53
N GLY A 159 -7.19 -10.51 4.29
CA GLY A 159 -8.22 -11.17 5.09
C GLY A 159 -8.47 -10.57 6.48
N ASN A 160 -7.76 -9.51 6.88
CA ASN A 160 -8.01 -8.84 8.15
C ASN A 160 -9.32 -8.02 8.10
N PRO A 161 -10.25 -8.17 9.05
CA PRO A 161 -11.52 -7.41 9.08
C PRO A 161 -11.36 -5.89 9.06
N CYS A 162 -10.21 -5.36 9.53
CA CYS A 162 -9.93 -3.92 9.48
C CYS A 162 -9.85 -3.39 8.04
N ILE A 163 -9.49 -4.24 7.07
CA ILE A 163 -9.46 -3.88 5.65
C ILE A 163 -10.87 -3.71 5.10
N GLU A 164 -11.85 -4.44 5.61
CA GLU A 164 -13.24 -4.34 5.14
C GLU A 164 -13.79 -2.92 5.33
N ASN A 165 -13.50 -2.28 6.47
CA ASN A 165 -13.89 -0.90 6.73
C ASN A 165 -13.22 0.07 5.77
N LEU A 166 -11.93 -0.13 5.47
CA LEU A 166 -11.21 0.67 4.49
C LEU A 166 -11.85 0.57 3.09
N ILE A 167 -12.20 -0.66 2.67
CA ILE A 167 -12.84 -0.89 1.37
C ILE A 167 -14.26 -0.33 1.33
N ARG A 168 -15.01 -0.40 2.43
CA ARG A 168 -16.34 0.20 2.51
C ARG A 168 -16.28 1.72 2.39
N THR A 169 -15.33 2.37 3.08
CA THR A 169 -15.09 3.81 2.97
C THR A 169 -14.68 4.19 1.55
N LEU A 170 -13.77 3.42 0.94
CA LEU A 170 -13.36 3.65 -0.45
C LEU A 170 -14.54 3.51 -1.43
N ARG A 171 -15.36 2.47 -1.28
CA ARG A 171 -16.56 2.27 -2.10
C ARG A 171 -17.54 3.44 -1.98
N HIS A 172 -17.82 3.89 -0.75
CA HIS A 172 -18.70 5.03 -0.53
C HIS A 172 -18.16 6.31 -1.19
N ASN A 173 -16.85 6.56 -1.08
CA ASN A 173 -16.23 7.73 -1.70
C ASN A 173 -16.14 7.62 -3.23
N PHE A 174 -16.15 6.39 -3.76
CA PHE A 174 -16.23 6.15 -5.19
C PHE A 174 -17.58 6.49 -5.80
N GLU A 175 -18.69 6.40 -5.07
CA GLU A 175 -19.99 6.83 -5.58
C GLU A 175 -19.96 8.28 -6.09
N TYR A 176 -19.13 9.13 -5.47
CA TYR A 176 -18.95 10.53 -5.86
C TYR A 176 -17.80 10.76 -6.84
N SER A 177 -16.70 10.01 -6.73
CA SER A 177 -15.48 10.26 -7.50
C SER A 177 -15.38 9.44 -8.80
N LEU A 178 -16.14 8.36 -8.94
CA LEU A 178 -16.04 7.43 -10.07
C LEU A 178 -16.29 8.08 -11.44
N PRO A 179 -17.30 8.96 -11.64
CA PRO A 179 -17.48 9.63 -12.94
C PRO A 179 -16.29 10.50 -13.33
N ILE A 180 -15.74 11.25 -12.37
CA ILE A 180 -14.60 12.15 -12.60
C ILE A 180 -13.33 11.33 -12.86
N LEU A 181 -13.09 10.28 -12.06
CA LEU A 181 -11.95 9.39 -12.23
C LEU A 181 -12.00 8.66 -13.58
N SER A 182 -13.16 8.15 -13.99
CA SER A 182 -13.35 7.48 -15.28
C SER A 182 -13.06 8.43 -16.46
N ALA A 183 -13.46 9.70 -16.35
CA ALA A 183 -13.25 10.69 -17.41
C ALA A 183 -11.80 11.23 -17.47
N VAL A 184 -11.20 11.51 -16.32
CA VAL A 184 -9.93 12.27 -16.23
C VAL A 184 -8.72 11.38 -16.02
N ALA A 185 -8.89 10.24 -15.35
CA ALA A 185 -7.80 9.39 -14.91
C ALA A 185 -8.18 7.89 -14.95
N PRO A 186 -8.59 7.34 -16.11
CA PRO A 186 -9.09 5.96 -16.19
C PRO A 186 -8.01 4.93 -15.78
N ASP A 187 -6.74 5.19 -16.07
CA ASP A 187 -5.61 4.35 -15.63
C ASP A 187 -5.46 4.32 -14.10
N LEU A 188 -5.70 5.46 -13.44
CA LEU A 188 -5.67 5.56 -11.98
C LEU A 188 -6.88 4.85 -11.38
N LEU A 189 -8.06 5.04 -11.96
CA LEU A 189 -9.27 4.34 -11.56
C LEU A 189 -9.06 2.83 -11.64
N PHE A 190 -8.50 2.35 -12.75
CA PHE A 190 -8.14 0.96 -12.95
C PHE A 190 -7.21 0.47 -11.84
N TRP A 191 -6.13 1.20 -11.56
CA TRP A 191 -5.20 0.81 -10.49
C TRP A 191 -5.88 0.74 -9.12
N ILE A 192 -6.69 1.74 -8.74
CA ILE A 192 -7.37 1.73 -7.43
C ILE A 192 -8.37 0.56 -7.36
N LEU A 193 -9.18 0.35 -8.39
CA LEU A 193 -10.15 -0.76 -8.45
C LEU A 193 -9.45 -2.11 -8.41
N PHE A 194 -8.31 -2.25 -9.07
CA PHE A 194 -7.52 -3.48 -9.07
C PHE A 194 -7.02 -3.81 -7.66
N ILE A 195 -6.39 -2.84 -6.98
CA ILE A 195 -5.93 -3.02 -5.60
C ILE A 195 -7.09 -3.28 -4.66
N SER A 196 -8.21 -2.59 -4.84
CA SER A 196 -9.44 -2.82 -4.07
C SER A 196 -10.02 -4.21 -4.31
N GLY A 197 -9.92 -4.73 -5.54
CA GLY A 197 -10.31 -6.09 -5.89
C GLY A 197 -9.52 -7.13 -5.12
N ILE A 198 -8.20 -6.97 -5.01
CA ILE A 198 -7.36 -7.85 -4.18
C ILE A 198 -7.76 -7.70 -2.70
N ALA A 199 -7.86 -6.46 -2.22
CA ALA A 199 -8.15 -6.15 -0.82
C ALA A 199 -9.52 -6.63 -0.34
N SER A 200 -10.49 -6.67 -1.26
CA SER A 200 -11.88 -7.04 -0.99
C SER A 200 -12.12 -8.55 -0.96
N GLN A 201 -11.11 -9.36 -1.30
CA GLN A 201 -11.27 -10.81 -1.40
C GLN A 201 -11.78 -11.40 -0.06
N GLY A 202 -12.93 -12.08 -0.14
CA GLY A 202 -13.60 -12.65 1.04
C GLY A 202 -14.63 -11.72 1.71
N PHE A 203 -14.83 -10.51 1.19
CA PHE A 203 -15.84 -9.56 1.68
C PHE A 203 -16.95 -9.30 0.65
N ASP A 204 -18.12 -8.84 1.11
CA ASP A 204 -19.29 -8.57 0.25
C ASP A 204 -19.03 -7.49 -0.82
N SER A 205 -18.07 -6.60 -0.56
CA SER A 205 -17.66 -5.55 -1.50
C SER A 205 -16.90 -6.07 -2.72
N HIS A 206 -16.46 -7.34 -2.71
CA HIS A 206 -15.64 -7.92 -3.78
C HIS A 206 -16.32 -7.89 -5.14
N ILE A 207 -17.60 -8.31 -5.20
CA ILE A 207 -18.35 -8.37 -6.46
C ILE A 207 -18.45 -6.97 -7.08
N TRP A 208 -18.75 -5.96 -6.27
CA TRP A 208 -18.81 -4.57 -6.73
C TRP A 208 -17.46 -4.09 -7.29
N CYS A 209 -16.34 -4.44 -6.64
CA CYS A 209 -15.02 -4.12 -7.17
C CYS A 209 -14.75 -4.80 -8.52
N ILE A 210 -15.07 -6.09 -8.66
CA ILE A 210 -14.86 -6.85 -9.90
C ILE A 210 -15.69 -6.27 -11.06
N GLU A 211 -16.96 -5.93 -10.82
CA GLU A 211 -17.84 -5.37 -11.86
C GLU A 211 -17.32 -4.02 -12.37
N ASN A 212 -16.96 -3.10 -11.46
CA ASN A 212 -16.41 -1.81 -11.84
C ASN A 212 -15.02 -1.94 -12.50
N LEU A 213 -14.19 -2.87 -12.01
CA LEU A 213 -12.90 -3.17 -12.61
C LEU A 213 -13.06 -3.71 -14.03
N ARG A 214 -14.06 -4.57 -14.28
CA ARG A 214 -14.37 -5.09 -15.62
C ARG A 214 -14.81 -4.00 -16.57
N ASN A 215 -15.70 -3.10 -16.12
CA ASN A 215 -16.14 -1.95 -16.91
C ASN A 215 -14.95 -1.04 -17.26
N CYS A 216 -14.11 -0.73 -16.27
CA CYS A 216 -12.93 0.10 -16.46
C CYS A 216 -11.91 -0.56 -17.41
N ALA A 217 -11.63 -1.85 -17.24
CA ALA A 217 -10.75 -2.62 -18.13
C ALA A 217 -11.28 -2.64 -19.58
N SER A 218 -12.60 -2.78 -19.75
CA SER A 218 -13.24 -2.75 -21.07
C SER A 218 -13.12 -1.39 -21.74
N GLN A 219 -13.32 -0.30 -20.99
CA GLN A 219 -13.14 1.08 -21.48
C GLN A 219 -11.69 1.35 -21.90
N LEU A 220 -10.72 0.81 -21.16
CA LEU A 220 -9.29 0.89 -21.47
C LEU A 220 -8.86 -0.08 -22.58
N GLY A 221 -9.75 -0.96 -23.05
CA GLY A 221 -9.45 -1.95 -24.09
C GLY A 221 -8.46 -3.03 -23.64
N LEU A 222 -8.34 -3.28 -22.33
CA LEU A 222 -7.39 -4.25 -21.77
C LEU A 222 -7.91 -5.66 -21.97
N ARG A 223 -7.14 -6.47 -22.70
CA ARG A 223 -7.51 -7.86 -23.02
C ARG A 223 -6.58 -8.86 -22.36
N TRP A 224 -5.31 -8.50 -22.24
CA TRP A 224 -4.26 -9.39 -21.78
C TRP A 224 -3.74 -8.95 -20.41
N TRP A 225 -3.16 -9.91 -19.69
CA TRP A 225 -2.55 -9.63 -18.38
C TRP A 225 -1.41 -8.62 -18.52
N GLU A 226 -0.67 -8.68 -19.62
CA GLU A 226 0.46 -7.82 -19.93
C GLU A 226 0.03 -6.36 -20.07
N ASP A 227 -1.13 -6.10 -20.70
CA ASP A 227 -1.70 -4.75 -20.82
C ASP A 227 -2.07 -4.19 -19.45
N ALA A 228 -2.76 -5.01 -18.64
CA ALA A 228 -3.14 -4.65 -17.28
C ALA A 228 -1.91 -4.40 -16.40
N ALA A 229 -0.94 -5.31 -16.43
CA ALA A 229 0.31 -5.21 -15.67
C ALA A 229 1.07 -3.93 -16.01
N SER A 230 1.18 -3.58 -17.29
CA SER A 230 1.83 -2.34 -17.74
C SER A 230 1.20 -1.07 -17.14
N ILE A 231 -0.12 -1.02 -17.05
CA ILE A 231 -0.81 0.10 -16.37
C ILE A 231 -0.51 0.10 -14.88
N LEU A 232 -0.63 -1.07 -14.23
CA LEU A 232 -0.42 -1.21 -12.79
C LEU A 232 1.00 -0.80 -12.38
N GLU A 233 2.00 -1.22 -13.17
CA GLU A 233 3.43 -0.94 -12.97
C GLU A 233 3.79 0.54 -13.10
N GLY A 234 2.99 1.31 -13.84
CA GLY A 234 3.12 2.77 -13.86
C GLY A 234 2.79 3.44 -12.53
N TYR A 235 2.07 2.74 -11.64
CA TYR A 235 1.78 3.14 -10.28
C TYR A 235 2.63 2.33 -9.29
N PHE A 236 2.11 1.98 -8.11
CA PHE A 236 2.91 1.26 -7.10
C PHE A 236 3.06 -0.24 -7.34
N PHE A 237 2.41 -0.81 -8.35
CA PHE A 237 2.38 -2.26 -8.50
C PHE A 237 3.73 -2.79 -9.00
N VAL A 238 4.29 -3.78 -8.29
CA VAL A 238 5.43 -4.55 -8.79
C VAL A 238 4.99 -5.94 -9.17
N SER A 239 5.38 -6.37 -10.38
CA SER A 239 5.06 -7.70 -10.88
C SER A 239 6.04 -8.73 -10.33
N ARG A 240 5.57 -9.62 -9.45
CA ARG A 240 6.38 -10.69 -8.86
C ARG A 240 6.11 -12.01 -9.60
N LEU A 241 7.12 -12.89 -9.65
CA LEU A 241 7.03 -14.21 -10.28
C LEU A 241 5.88 -15.07 -9.71
N ARG A 242 5.53 -14.88 -8.43
CA ARG A 242 4.43 -15.56 -7.71
C ARG A 242 3.19 -14.67 -7.51
N ASN A 243 2.84 -13.86 -8.50
CA ASN A 243 1.68 -12.96 -8.49
C ASN A 243 0.32 -13.69 -8.51
N ASP A 244 0.15 -14.72 -7.69
CA ASP A 244 -0.99 -15.62 -7.74
C ASP A 244 -2.31 -14.88 -7.44
N PRO A 245 -2.41 -13.98 -6.45
CA PRO A 245 -3.65 -13.25 -6.18
C PRO A 245 -4.00 -12.24 -7.29
N ALA A 246 -2.99 -11.55 -7.85
CA ALA A 246 -3.22 -10.55 -8.90
C ALA A 246 -3.66 -11.19 -10.22
N LYS A 247 -3.03 -12.31 -10.61
CA LYS A 247 -3.43 -13.08 -11.78
C LYS A 247 -4.79 -13.76 -11.58
N ALA A 248 -5.07 -14.29 -10.39
CA ALA A 248 -6.38 -14.85 -10.07
C ALA A 248 -7.50 -13.80 -10.15
N LEU A 249 -7.23 -12.59 -9.64
CA LEU A 249 -8.14 -11.45 -9.79
C LEU A 249 -8.39 -11.15 -11.27
N TRP A 250 -7.32 -10.99 -12.05
CA TRP A 250 -7.44 -10.68 -13.48
C TRP A 250 -8.23 -11.74 -14.25
N ASN A 251 -8.00 -13.03 -13.97
CA ASN A 251 -8.76 -14.12 -14.56
C ASN A 251 -10.26 -14.01 -14.25
N SER A 252 -10.63 -13.51 -13.07
CA SER A 252 -12.03 -13.28 -12.68
C SER A 252 -12.66 -12.08 -13.43
N VAL A 253 -11.84 -11.07 -13.75
CA VAL A 253 -12.26 -9.93 -14.56
C VAL A 253 -12.53 -10.39 -16.00
N VAL A 254 -11.55 -11.06 -16.63
CA VAL A 254 -11.62 -11.53 -18.02
C VAL A 254 -12.65 -12.65 -18.20
N GLY A 255 -12.74 -13.59 -17.26
CA GLY A 255 -13.71 -14.69 -17.30
C GLY A 255 -15.17 -14.24 -17.28
N GLY A 256 -15.43 -13.00 -16.86
CA GLY A 256 -16.75 -12.37 -16.94
C GLY A 256 -16.92 -11.37 -18.09
N MET A 257 -15.91 -11.15 -18.93
CA MET A 257 -16.05 -10.32 -20.14
C MET A 257 -16.67 -11.17 -21.26
N THR A 258 -17.93 -10.91 -21.59
CA THR A 258 -18.55 -11.45 -22.81
C THR A 258 -18.03 -10.65 -24.00
N PHE A 259 -17.08 -11.22 -24.74
CA PHE A 259 -16.68 -10.65 -26.02
C PHE A 259 -17.81 -10.85 -27.03
N VAL A 260 -18.62 -9.82 -27.24
CA VAL A 260 -19.48 -9.74 -28.42
C VAL A 260 -18.54 -9.63 -29.62
N LYS A 261 -18.44 -10.71 -30.39
CA LYS A 261 -17.81 -10.66 -31.72
C LYS A 261 -18.51 -9.56 -32.51
N GLN A 262 -17.82 -8.44 -32.75
CA GLN A 262 -18.19 -7.56 -33.84
C GLN A 262 -17.87 -8.32 -35.13
N GLU A 263 -18.90 -8.92 -35.73
CA GLU A 263 -18.86 -9.25 -37.15
C GLU A 263 -18.78 -7.93 -37.91
N GLN A 264 -17.60 -7.64 -38.47
CA GLN A 264 -17.48 -6.58 -39.47
C GLN A 264 -18.30 -7.00 -40.70
N PRO A 265 -19.27 -6.18 -41.14
CA PRO A 265 -19.86 -6.39 -42.45
C PRO A 265 -18.79 -6.07 -43.49
N MET A 266 -18.41 -7.08 -44.29
CA MET A 266 -17.65 -6.85 -45.50
C MET A 266 -18.50 -6.02 -46.46
N LEU A 267 -18.06 -4.79 -46.71
CA LEU A 267 -18.40 -4.02 -47.90
C LEU A 267 -17.09 -3.58 -48.56
#